data_AF-W1VJS6-F1
#
_entry.id   AF-W1VJS6-F1
#
_cell.length_a   1.000
_cell.length_b   1.000
_cell.length_c   1.000
_cell.angle_alpha   90.00
_cell.angle_beta   90.00
_cell.angle_gamma   90.00
#
_symmetry.space_group_name_H-M   'P 1'
#
loop_
_entity.id
_entity.type
_entity.pdbx_description
1 polymer ?
#
loop_
_entity_poly.entity_id
_entity_poly.type
_entity_poly.pdbx_seq_one_letter_code
_entity_poly.pdbx_strand_id
1 'polypeptide(L)'
;MTTAPRFRHHHRQELSFASSPRSGVGIEWELQLLDRDSLDLRQCAAEILGAVGQDPNIHGEMMLNTIELVSGARHTIAECVEDITFA
;
A
#
# COMPACT_ATOMS: atom_id res chain seq x y z
N MET A 1 -3.47 -32.36 42.14
CA MET A 1 -3.37 -32.57 40.68
C MET A 1 -3.96 -31.34 40.01
N THR A 2 -3.08 -30.45 39.53
CA THR A 2 -3.42 -29.10 39.05
C THR A 2 -3.92 -29.17 37.61
N THR A 3 -5.13 -28.66 37.36
CA THR A 3 -5.73 -28.57 36.02
C THR A 3 -4.94 -27.56 35.18
N ALA A 4 -4.42 -28.00 34.03
CA ALA A 4 -3.71 -27.13 33.10
C ALA A 4 -4.64 -26.03 32.54
N PRO A 5 -4.13 -24.80 32.30
CA PRO A 5 -4.93 -23.72 31.75
C PRO A 5 -5.32 -24.04 30.30
N ARG A 6 -6.62 -23.90 29.98
CA ARG A 6 -7.13 -23.98 28.62
C ARG A 6 -6.65 -22.74 27.85
N PHE A 7 -5.76 -22.93 26.87
CA PHE A 7 -5.46 -21.89 25.89
C PHE A 7 -6.75 -21.55 25.14
N ARG A 8 -7.22 -20.30 25.27
CA ARG A 8 -8.28 -19.78 24.39
C ARG A 8 -7.69 -19.73 22.98
N HIS A 9 -8.16 -20.60 22.10
CA HIS A 9 -7.89 -20.49 20.68
C HIS A 9 -8.32 -19.09 20.24
N HIS A 10 -7.36 -18.23 19.89
CA HIS A 10 -7.65 -16.97 19.22
C HIS A 10 -8.55 -17.30 18.03
N HIS A 11 -9.74 -16.70 18.01
CA HIS A 11 -10.78 -16.97 17.03
C HIS A 11 -10.19 -16.90 15.63
N ARG A 12 -10.16 -18.04 14.93
CA ARG A 12 -9.99 -18.06 13.47
C ARG A 12 -11.24 -17.39 12.91
N GLN A 13 -11.19 -16.07 12.73
CA GLN A 13 -12.18 -15.40 11.91
C GLN A 13 -11.92 -15.82 10.47
N GLU A 14 -12.91 -16.49 9.90
CA GLU A 14 -12.90 -16.85 8.50
C GLU A 14 -13.16 -15.57 7.69
N LEU A 15 -12.19 -15.15 6.89
CA LEU A 15 -12.36 -14.05 5.95
C LEU A 15 -13.04 -14.61 4.71
N SER A 16 -14.28 -14.19 4.44
CA SER A 16 -14.96 -14.59 3.21
C SER A 16 -14.23 -14.01 1.99
N PHE A 17 -14.09 -14.81 0.94
CA PHE A 17 -13.56 -14.33 -0.32
C PHE A 17 -14.52 -13.30 -0.92
N ALA A 18 -14.09 -12.04 -1.03
CA ALA A 18 -14.92 -10.97 -1.55
C ALA A 18 -15.22 -11.17 -3.04
N SER A 19 -16.47 -10.95 -3.44
CA SER A 19 -16.84 -10.93 -4.86
C SER A 19 -16.27 -9.67 -5.51
N SER A 20 -15.62 -9.83 -6.67
CA SER A 20 -15.13 -8.72 -7.49
C SER A 20 -15.72 -8.78 -8.90
N PRO A 21 -15.95 -7.62 -9.57
CA PRO A 21 -16.33 -7.60 -10.97
C PRO A 21 -15.30 -8.35 -11.83
N ARG A 22 -15.78 -9.10 -12.84
CA ARG A 22 -14.89 -9.80 -13.76
C ARG A 22 -13.97 -8.78 -14.45
N SER A 23 -12.67 -9.10 -14.50
CA SER A 23 -11.65 -8.28 -15.17
C SER A 23 -11.41 -6.90 -14.53
N GLY A 24 -11.68 -6.73 -13.24
CA GLY A 24 -11.17 -5.59 -12.49
C GLY A 24 -9.64 -5.65 -12.37
N VAL A 25 -8.98 -4.49 -12.43
CA VAL A 25 -7.53 -4.33 -12.23
C VAL A 25 -7.26 -3.10 -11.37
N GLY A 26 -6.32 -3.21 -10.43
CA GLY A 26 -5.74 -2.10 -9.71
C GLY A 26 -4.22 -2.13 -9.88
N ILE A 27 -3.57 -0.97 -9.77
CA ILE A 27 -2.13 -0.83 -9.86
C ILE A 27 -1.60 -0.28 -8.55
N GLU A 28 -0.54 -0.92 -8.06
CA GLU A 28 0.31 -0.46 -6.97
C GLU A 28 1.72 -0.29 -7.55
N TRP A 29 2.31 0.88 -7.40
CA TRP A 29 3.66 1.19 -7.88
C TRP A 29 4.52 1.79 -6.76
N GLU A 30 5.45 0.97 -6.28
CA GLU A 30 6.46 1.37 -5.30
C GLU A 30 7.61 2.13 -5.96
N LEU A 31 7.83 3.36 -5.51
CA LEU A 31 8.88 4.26 -5.98
C LEU A 31 9.95 4.42 -4.90
N GLN A 32 11.18 4.00 -5.23
CA GLN A 32 12.35 4.20 -4.38
C GLN A 32 12.82 5.67 -4.43
N LEU A 33 13.04 6.25 -3.26
CA LEU A 33 13.53 7.61 -3.07
C LEU A 33 15.06 7.60 -3.04
N LEU A 34 15.65 8.35 -3.97
CA LEU A 34 17.09 8.44 -4.12
C LEU A 34 17.60 9.81 -3.69
N ASP A 35 18.75 9.83 -3.04
CA ASP A 35 19.55 11.04 -2.89
C ASP A 35 20.12 11.44 -4.26
N ARG A 36 19.97 12.71 -4.64
CA ARG A 36 20.38 13.17 -5.99
C ARG A 36 21.89 13.12 -6.20
N ASP A 37 22.66 13.37 -5.14
CA ASP A 37 24.11 13.55 -5.26
C ASP A 37 24.83 12.20 -5.16
N SER A 38 24.36 11.30 -4.29
CA SER A 38 24.98 9.98 -4.10
C SER A 38 24.30 8.83 -4.86
N LEU A 39 23.03 8.99 -5.24
CA LEU A 39 22.15 7.93 -5.75
C LEU A 39 21.88 6.80 -4.74
N ASP A 40 22.15 7.03 -3.45
CA ASP A 40 21.75 6.10 -2.39
C ASP A 40 20.27 6.23 -2.06
N LEU A 41 19.68 5.16 -1.51
CA LEU A 41 18.32 5.19 -0.99
C LEU A 41 18.21 6.12 0.22
N ARG A 42 17.30 7.08 0.15
CA ARG A 42 17.10 8.10 1.19
C ARG A 42 15.83 7.82 1.99
N GLN A 43 15.95 7.84 3.32
CA GLN A 43 14.85 7.56 4.25
C GLN A 43 13.96 8.80 4.47
N CYS A 44 13.40 9.36 3.40
CA CYS A 44 12.65 10.63 3.43
C CYS A 44 11.17 10.54 3.04
N ALA A 45 10.55 9.35 3.05
CA ALA A 45 9.14 9.19 2.69
C ALA A 45 8.21 10.11 3.49
N ALA A 46 8.43 10.27 4.80
CA ALA A 46 7.60 11.14 5.64
C ALA A 46 7.64 12.62 5.22
N GLU A 47 8.79 13.11 4.72
CA GLU A 47 8.93 14.49 4.24
C GLU A 47 8.14 14.69 2.94
N ILE A 48 8.21 13.71 2.02
CA ILE A 48 7.46 13.73 0.76
C ILE A 48 5.95 13.67 1.02
N LEU A 49 5.49 12.73 1.86
CA LEU A 49 4.07 12.60 2.21
C LEU A 49 3.53 13.87 2.89
N GLY A 50 4.34 14.51 3.74
CA GLY A 50 3.98 15.79 4.34
C GLY A 50 3.84 16.92 3.31
N ALA A 51 4.65 16.92 2.25
CA ALA A 51 4.59 17.91 1.18
C ALA A 51 3.42 17.70 0.22
N VAL A 52 3.10 16.44 -0.10
CA VAL A 52 1.94 16.05 -0.93
C VAL A 52 0.63 16.36 -0.20
N GLY A 53 0.58 16.15 1.12
CA GLY A 53 -0.63 16.33 1.90
C GLY A 53 -1.52 15.08 1.86
N GLN A 54 -2.84 15.27 1.92
CA GLN A 54 -3.80 14.16 1.92
C GLN A 54 -4.22 13.86 0.48
N ASP A 55 -3.46 12.98 -0.17
CA ASP A 55 -3.82 12.40 -1.47
C ASP A 55 -4.21 10.92 -1.28
N PRO A 56 -5.40 10.48 -1.75
CA PRO A 56 -5.85 9.10 -1.57
C PRO A 56 -5.11 8.08 -2.45
N ASN A 57 -4.30 8.54 -3.41
CA ASN A 57 -3.53 7.71 -4.32
C ASN A 57 -2.05 7.61 -3.92
N ILE A 58 -1.58 8.35 -2.91
CA ILE A 58 -0.19 8.32 -2.45
C ILE A 58 -0.11 7.80 -1.02
N HIS A 59 0.71 6.77 -0.83
CA HIS A 59 0.88 6.09 0.45
C HIS A 59 2.35 5.99 0.86
N GLY A 60 2.56 5.89 2.17
CA GLY A 60 3.85 5.50 2.72
C GLY A 60 3.93 3.99 2.85
N GLU A 61 5.11 3.44 2.54
CA GLU A 61 5.39 2.02 2.67
C GLU A 61 6.16 1.68 3.96
N MET A 62 6.31 0.39 4.26
CA MET A 62 7.07 -0.10 5.42
C MET A 62 8.51 0.42 5.41
N MET A 63 9.13 0.51 4.23
CA MET A 63 10.45 1.12 4.08
C MET A 63 10.32 2.64 3.92
N LEU A 64 11.04 3.39 4.76
CA LEU A 64 10.98 4.86 4.75
C LEU A 64 11.67 5.50 3.52
N ASN A 65 12.24 4.68 2.64
CA ASN A 65 12.81 5.10 1.36
C ASN A 65 11.90 4.78 0.17
N THR A 66 10.64 4.41 0.42
CA THR A 66 9.67 4.09 -0.62
C THR A 66 8.38 4.87 -0.37
N ILE A 67 7.80 5.40 -1.44
CA ILE A 67 6.38 5.79 -1.48
C ILE A 67 5.67 4.90 -2.48
N GLU A 68 4.37 4.77 -2.34
CA GLU A 68 3.55 3.95 -3.21
C GLU A 68 2.48 4.82 -3.88
N LEU A 69 2.32 4.65 -5.20
CA LEU A 69 1.19 5.17 -5.96
C LEU A 69 0.17 4.05 -6.17
N VAL A 70 -1.08 4.29 -5.81
CA VAL A 70 -2.15 3.27 -5.83
C VAL A 70 -3.34 3.78 -6.64
N SER A 71 -3.77 3.04 -7.64
CA SER A 71 -5.01 3.33 -8.38
C SER A 71 -6.24 2.73 -7.70
N GLY A 72 -7.42 3.18 -8.09
CA GLY A 72 -8.64 2.41 -7.82
C GLY A 72 -8.69 1.09 -8.60
N ALA A 73 -9.68 0.26 -8.29
CA ALA A 73 -10.03 -0.87 -9.16
C ALA A 73 -10.78 -0.34 -10.40
N ARG A 74 -10.21 -0.56 -11.59
CA ARG A 74 -10.70 -0.10 -12.89
C ARG A 74 -10.93 -1.26 -13.85
N HIS A 75 -11.46 -0.97 -15.04
CA HIS A 75 -11.69 -1.97 -16.09
C HIS A 75 -10.55 -2.03 -17.10
N THR A 76 -9.74 -0.98 -17.18
CA THR A 76 -8.60 -0.90 -18.09
C THR A 76 -7.36 -0.36 -17.38
N ILE A 77 -6.19 -0.68 -17.93
CA ILE A 77 -4.91 -0.13 -17.47
C ILE A 77 -4.85 1.39 -17.65
N ALA A 78 -5.44 1.92 -18.73
CA ALA A 78 -5.45 3.35 -18.99
C ALA A 78 -6.16 4.14 -17.87
N GLU A 79 -7.32 3.66 -17.42
CA GLU A 79 -8.05 4.24 -16.28
C GLU A 79 -7.22 4.17 -14.98
N CYS A 80 -6.47 3.08 -14.73
CA CYS A 80 -5.59 3.01 -13.57
C CYS A 80 -4.46 4.04 -13.64
N VAL A 81 -3.89 4.27 -14.83
CA VAL A 81 -2.84 5.28 -15.04
C VAL A 81 -3.40 6.68 -14.86
N GLU A 82 -4.62 6.96 -15.34
CA GLU A 82 -5.29 8.25 -15.14
C GLU A 82 -5.42 8.60 -13.65
N ASP A 83 -5.72 7.62 -12.79
CA ASP A 83 -5.81 7.84 -11.33
C ASP A 83 -4.50 8.35 -10.72
N ILE A 84 -3.34 7.87 -11.21
CA ILE A 84 -2.03 8.11 -10.58
C ILE A 84 -1.14 9.08 -11.37
N THR A 85 -1.57 9.57 -12.53
CA THR A 85 -0.74 10.43 -13.41
C THR A 85 -0.42 11.79 -12.76
N PHE A 86 -1.33 12.30 -11.94
CA PHE A 86 -1.22 13.60 -11.27
C PHE A 86 -1.25 13.50 -9.75
N ALA A 87 -1.13 12.28 -9.23
CA ALA A 87 -0.82 12.06 -7.83
C ALA A 87 0.53 12.73 -7.51
#